data_AF-C4XQT2-F1
#
_entry.id   AF-C4XQT2-F1
#
_cell.length_a   1.000
_cell.length_b   1.000
_cell.length_c   1.000
_cell.angle_alpha   90.00
_cell.angle_beta   90.00
_cell.angle_gamma   90.00
#
_symmetry.space_group_name_H-M   'P 1'
#
loop_
_entity.id
_entity.type
_entity.pdbx_description
1 polymer ?
#
loop_
_entity_poly.entity_id
_entity_poly.type
_entity_poly.pdbx_seq_one_letter_code
_entity_poly.pdbx_strand_id
1 'polypeptide(L)'
;MKSYHALALFSGGLDSILAAKTIAAQGLDVLCLHFVSPYFGKPHKIDHWRAIYGLDIIPVDVAEEYVAMLSAGPVHGLGKFLNPCVDCKILMLRRAKAMLADYGASFIISGEVVGQRPMSQRIDALNIIIRDSGTKGILLRPLCAKRLPESDAEKSGLVDREKLFSMNGRGRKDQMALAEHYGLTEIPTPAGGCLLTEQPSAKRFFPLFMHSTTPRPTDFDLANIGRQFWAGDHWLAIGRNQADNTALEREAGPDDLLFKVRDLPGPLGVARKLPGAVWDDGAVAAAAAFLASFNPKARNSDGPVRVDVAGYPGGHVIVRPSRQTAIPWQEPTWEEVKEKKRLRFTICGDGRGDG
;
A
#
# COMPACT_ATOMS: atom_id res chain seq x y z
N MET A 1 -10.33 -26.03 -14.11
CA MET A 1 -9.36 -25.09 -13.51
C MET A 1 -8.15 -25.91 -13.08
N LYS A 2 -6.91 -25.42 -13.27
CA LYS A 2 -5.71 -26.15 -12.79
C LYS A 2 -5.79 -26.27 -11.26
N SER A 3 -5.59 -27.47 -10.74
CA SER A 3 -5.51 -27.71 -9.29
C SER A 3 -4.09 -27.42 -8.82
N TYR A 4 -3.96 -26.84 -7.64
CA TYR A 4 -2.67 -26.52 -7.02
C TYR A 4 -2.51 -27.30 -5.71
N HIS A 5 -1.26 -27.51 -5.27
CA HIS A 5 -1.01 -28.08 -3.95
C HIS A 5 -0.99 -26.99 -2.88
N ALA A 6 -0.46 -25.80 -3.23
CA ALA A 6 -0.27 -24.71 -2.29
C ALA A 6 -0.57 -23.33 -2.86
N LEU A 7 -0.99 -22.42 -1.99
CA LEU A 7 -1.10 -20.99 -2.28
C LEU A 7 0.04 -20.22 -1.60
N ALA A 8 0.82 -19.46 -2.36
CA ALA A 8 1.96 -18.70 -1.82
C ALA A 8 1.65 -17.20 -1.72
N LEU A 9 1.87 -16.59 -0.55
CA LEU A 9 1.85 -15.14 -0.39
C LEU A 9 3.07 -14.53 -1.12
N PHE A 10 2.84 -13.96 -2.29
CA PHE A 10 3.88 -13.51 -3.21
C PHE A 10 3.98 -11.98 -3.26
N SER A 11 5.05 -11.41 -2.70
CA SER A 11 5.25 -9.97 -2.68
C SER A 11 6.09 -9.45 -3.86
N GLY A 12 6.64 -10.35 -4.68
CA GLY A 12 7.68 -10.02 -5.67
C GLY A 12 9.06 -9.75 -5.06
N GLY A 13 9.21 -9.90 -3.74
CA GLY A 13 10.50 -9.84 -3.06
C GLY A 13 11.21 -11.19 -3.06
N LEU A 14 12.54 -11.15 -2.92
CA LEU A 14 13.40 -12.33 -2.94
C LEU A 14 12.88 -13.48 -2.07
N ASP A 15 12.58 -13.22 -0.80
CA ASP A 15 12.16 -14.27 0.14
C ASP A 15 10.85 -14.98 -0.31
N SER A 16 9.91 -14.25 -0.92
CA SER A 16 8.67 -14.85 -1.44
C SER A 16 8.88 -15.69 -2.70
N ILE A 17 9.80 -15.28 -3.58
CA ILE A 17 10.16 -16.03 -4.79
C ILE A 17 10.85 -17.34 -4.40
N LEU A 18 11.83 -17.26 -3.49
CA LEU A 18 12.58 -18.43 -3.03
C LEU A 18 11.67 -19.43 -2.31
N ALA A 19 10.73 -18.95 -1.49
CA ALA A 19 9.78 -19.83 -0.81
C ALA A 19 8.88 -20.59 -1.81
N ALA A 20 8.35 -19.92 -2.83
CA ALA A 20 7.55 -20.57 -3.86
C ALA A 20 8.38 -21.58 -4.67
N LYS A 21 9.59 -21.19 -5.09
CA LYS A 21 10.50 -22.09 -5.82
C LYS A 21 10.98 -23.28 -4.99
N THR A 22 11.13 -23.12 -3.67
CA THR A 22 11.49 -24.21 -2.76
C THR A 22 10.47 -25.33 -2.80
N ILE A 23 9.19 -24.98 -2.80
CA ILE A 23 8.11 -25.96 -2.86
C ILE A 23 7.93 -26.51 -4.28
N ALA A 24 8.01 -25.64 -5.30
CA ALA A 24 7.95 -26.07 -6.70
C ALA A 24 9.07 -27.05 -7.07
N ALA A 25 10.29 -26.86 -6.54
CA ALA A 25 11.43 -27.75 -6.76
C ALA A 25 11.23 -29.16 -6.18
N GLN A 26 10.24 -29.36 -5.31
CA GLN A 26 9.83 -30.69 -4.84
C GLN A 26 8.80 -31.35 -5.75
N GLY A 27 8.44 -30.74 -6.88
CA GLY A 27 7.45 -31.27 -7.83
C GLY A 27 6.01 -30.87 -7.52
N LEU A 28 5.79 -29.88 -6.66
CA LEU A 28 4.45 -29.43 -6.26
C LEU A 28 4.02 -28.17 -7.02
N ASP A 29 2.80 -28.18 -7.55
CA ASP A 29 2.18 -26.98 -8.14
C ASP A 29 1.86 -25.91 -7.08
N VAL A 30 2.41 -24.71 -7.28
CA VAL A 30 2.22 -23.54 -6.40
C VAL A 30 1.56 -22.40 -7.18
N LEU A 31 0.45 -21.89 -6.65
CA LEU A 31 -0.15 -20.64 -7.12
C LEU A 31 0.27 -19.48 -6.23
N CYS A 32 0.93 -18.49 -6.80
CA CYS A 32 1.35 -17.27 -6.12
C CYS A 32 0.23 -16.23 -6.10
N LEU A 33 -0.15 -15.79 -4.90
CA LEU A 33 -1.12 -14.73 -4.67
C LEU A 33 -0.39 -13.40 -4.48
N HIS A 34 -0.49 -12.51 -5.45
CA HIS A 34 0.05 -11.17 -5.38
C HIS A 34 -1.01 -10.18 -4.90
N PHE A 35 -0.99 -9.88 -3.59
CA PHE A 35 -1.95 -8.98 -2.98
C PHE A 35 -1.73 -7.52 -3.41
N VAL A 36 -2.84 -6.83 -3.70
CA VAL A 36 -2.88 -5.45 -4.18
C VAL A 36 -3.77 -4.61 -3.28
N SER A 37 -3.29 -3.42 -2.93
CA SER A 37 -4.03 -2.37 -2.21
C SER A 37 -3.51 -0.99 -2.67
N PRO A 38 -4.13 0.12 -2.24
CA PRO A 38 -3.60 1.46 -2.49
C PRO A 38 -2.19 1.72 -1.93
N TYR A 39 -1.72 0.84 -1.03
CA TYR A 39 -0.48 1.02 -0.28
C TYR A 39 0.68 0.15 -0.78
N PHE A 40 0.39 -0.94 -1.48
CA PHE A 40 1.37 -1.91 -1.94
C PHE A 40 0.78 -2.80 -3.05
N GLY A 41 1.68 -3.49 -3.74
CA GLY A 41 1.34 -4.34 -4.87
C GLY A 41 1.75 -3.69 -6.19
N LYS A 42 2.08 -4.51 -7.17
CA LYS A 42 2.54 -4.14 -8.50
C LYS A 42 1.88 -5.07 -9.52
N PRO A 43 0.56 -4.99 -9.71
CA PRO A 43 -0.16 -5.87 -10.65
C PRO A 43 0.43 -5.83 -12.06
N HIS A 44 0.92 -4.66 -12.50
CA HIS A 44 1.59 -4.46 -13.79
C HIS A 44 2.92 -5.24 -13.95
N LYS A 45 3.49 -5.81 -12.89
CA LYS A 45 4.71 -6.63 -12.95
C LYS A 45 4.43 -8.14 -13.01
N ILE A 46 3.17 -8.56 -12.88
CA ILE A 46 2.82 -9.98 -12.79
C ILE A 46 3.26 -10.75 -14.03
N ASP A 47 2.99 -10.25 -15.24
CA ASP A 47 3.37 -10.97 -16.47
C ASP A 47 4.89 -11.09 -16.64
N HIS A 48 5.63 -10.04 -16.26
CA HIS A 48 7.09 -10.07 -16.19
C HIS A 48 7.57 -11.14 -15.20
N TRP A 49 7.02 -11.16 -13.99
CA TRP A 49 7.39 -12.13 -12.96
C TRP A 49 7.04 -13.57 -13.34
N ARG A 50 5.90 -13.80 -13.99
CA ARG A 50 5.53 -15.11 -14.53
C ARG A 50 6.59 -15.59 -15.52
N ALA A 51 7.00 -14.73 -16.45
CA ALA A 51 7.99 -15.06 -17.48
C ALA A 51 9.38 -15.35 -16.90
N ILE A 52 9.90 -14.48 -16.01
CA ILE A 52 11.28 -14.62 -15.53
C ILE A 52 11.45 -15.64 -14.41
N TYR A 53 10.40 -15.87 -13.60
CA TYR A 53 10.48 -16.80 -12.46
C TYR A 53 9.83 -18.14 -12.76
N GLY A 54 9.04 -18.27 -13.84
CA GLY A 54 8.34 -19.52 -14.16
C GLY A 54 7.38 -19.93 -13.04
N LEU A 55 6.65 -18.97 -12.48
CA LEU A 55 5.68 -19.17 -11.41
C LEU A 55 4.29 -18.73 -11.89
N ASP A 56 3.27 -19.51 -11.55
CA ASP A 56 1.88 -19.10 -11.71
C ASP A 56 1.57 -18.03 -10.66
N ILE A 57 1.22 -16.81 -11.09
CA ILE A 57 0.96 -15.67 -10.21
C ILE A 57 -0.38 -15.06 -10.57
N ILE A 58 -1.23 -14.72 -9.61
CA ILE A 58 -2.47 -13.95 -9.84
C ILE A 58 -2.54 -12.72 -8.94
N PRO A 59 -3.17 -11.61 -9.38
CA PRO A 59 -3.48 -10.50 -8.49
C PRO A 59 -4.62 -10.88 -7.54
N VAL A 60 -4.53 -10.43 -6.29
CA VAL A 60 -5.62 -10.53 -5.31
C VAL A 60 -5.87 -9.15 -4.74
N ASP A 61 -6.99 -8.54 -5.11
CA ASP A 61 -7.42 -7.27 -4.54
C ASP A 61 -7.86 -7.47 -3.08
N VAL A 62 -7.37 -6.59 -2.20
CA VAL A 62 -7.75 -6.49 -0.78
C VAL A 62 -7.94 -5.03 -0.36
N ALA A 63 -8.15 -4.12 -1.31
CA ALA A 63 -8.15 -2.68 -1.08
C ALA A 63 -9.17 -2.25 -0.02
N GLU A 64 -10.42 -2.69 -0.17
CA GLU A 64 -11.52 -2.36 0.75
C GLU A 64 -11.26 -2.92 2.16
N GLU A 65 -10.95 -4.22 2.27
CA GLU A 65 -10.70 -4.85 3.56
C GLU A 65 -9.48 -4.26 4.27
N TYR A 66 -8.45 -3.86 3.51
CA TYR A 66 -7.24 -3.28 4.06
C TYR A 66 -7.47 -1.85 4.57
N VAL A 67 -8.20 -1.03 3.80
CA VAL A 67 -8.60 0.32 4.21
C VAL A 67 -9.49 0.25 5.45
N ALA A 68 -10.45 -0.67 5.48
CA ALA A 68 -11.30 -0.90 6.64
C ALA A 68 -10.48 -1.30 7.89
N MET A 69 -9.54 -2.24 7.74
CA MET A 69 -8.65 -2.66 8.83
C MET A 69 -7.81 -1.50 9.39
N LEU A 70 -7.23 -0.68 8.52
CA LEU A 70 -6.48 0.50 8.96
C LEU A 70 -7.39 1.55 9.63
N SER A 71 -8.56 1.81 9.06
CA SER A 71 -9.49 2.83 9.56
C SER A 71 -10.09 2.45 10.92
N ALA A 72 -10.33 1.15 11.15
CA ALA A 72 -10.77 0.64 12.44
C ALA A 72 -9.70 0.80 13.54
N GLY A 73 -8.43 0.93 13.16
CA GLY A 73 -7.30 0.83 14.06
C GLY A 73 -6.83 -0.61 14.19
N PRO A 74 -5.65 -0.96 13.64
CA PRO A 74 -5.15 -2.33 13.67
C PRO A 74 -5.05 -2.87 15.10
N VAL A 75 -5.51 -4.11 15.31
CA VAL A 75 -5.63 -4.72 16.64
C VAL A 75 -4.26 -4.88 17.29
N HIS A 76 -3.24 -5.20 16.48
CA HIS A 76 -1.86 -5.32 16.93
C HIS A 76 -1.07 -4.02 16.72
N GLY A 77 -1.79 -2.89 16.64
CA GLY A 77 -1.22 -1.56 16.59
C GLY A 77 -0.36 -1.26 15.35
N LEU A 78 0.20 -0.05 15.35
CA LEU A 78 1.07 0.44 14.28
C LEU A 78 2.53 0.46 14.75
N GLY A 79 3.43 0.00 13.88
CA GLY A 79 4.87 0.22 14.02
C GLY A 79 5.30 1.61 13.53
N LYS A 80 6.53 1.70 12.99
CA LYS A 80 7.07 2.94 12.39
C LYS A 80 6.12 3.46 11.30
N PHE A 81 5.90 4.78 11.28
CA PHE A 81 4.98 5.46 10.37
C PHE A 81 3.55 4.93 10.47
N LEU A 82 2.99 4.27 9.45
CA LEU A 82 1.65 3.66 9.49
C LEU A 82 1.70 2.14 9.32
N ASN A 83 2.84 1.51 9.65
CA ASN A 83 3.09 0.09 9.40
C ASN A 83 2.19 -0.84 10.24
N PRO A 84 1.24 -1.61 9.64
CA PRO A 84 0.37 -2.54 10.35
C PRO A 84 0.76 -4.01 10.04
N CYS A 85 2.05 -4.30 9.82
CA CYS A 85 2.49 -5.57 9.21
C CYS A 85 1.98 -6.87 9.88
N VAL A 86 1.65 -6.89 11.17
CA VAL A 86 1.02 -8.05 11.82
C VAL A 86 -0.41 -8.24 11.29
N ASP A 87 -1.27 -7.24 11.43
CA ASP A 87 -2.65 -7.26 10.91
C ASP A 87 -2.71 -7.44 9.39
N CYS A 88 -1.80 -6.79 8.65
CA CYS A 88 -1.60 -6.99 7.21
C CYS A 88 -1.41 -8.47 6.85
N LYS A 89 -0.53 -9.16 7.57
CA LYS A 89 -0.26 -10.59 7.35
C LYS A 89 -1.46 -11.44 7.74
N ILE A 90 -2.13 -11.12 8.85
CA ILE A 90 -3.35 -11.82 9.27
C ILE A 90 -4.42 -11.72 8.19
N LEU A 91 -4.67 -10.52 7.65
CA LEU A 91 -5.64 -10.29 6.58
C LEU A 91 -5.32 -11.12 5.33
N MET A 92 -4.09 -11.02 4.82
CA MET A 92 -3.68 -11.76 3.62
C MET A 92 -3.74 -13.29 3.81
N LEU A 93 -3.37 -13.78 4.99
CA LEU A 93 -3.45 -15.21 5.30
C LEU A 93 -4.89 -15.72 5.43
N ARG A 94 -5.80 -14.92 6.02
CA ARG A 94 -7.23 -15.25 6.05
C ARG A 94 -7.80 -15.32 4.64
N ARG A 95 -7.43 -14.36 3.79
CA ARG A 95 -7.86 -14.35 2.38
C ARG A 95 -7.31 -15.56 1.62
N ALA A 96 -6.02 -15.86 1.75
CA ALA A 96 -5.42 -17.04 1.13
C ALA A 96 -6.07 -18.35 1.63
N LYS A 97 -6.37 -18.46 2.93
CA LYS A 97 -7.07 -19.62 3.51
C LYS A 97 -8.45 -19.81 2.90
N ALA A 98 -9.22 -18.74 2.74
CA ALA A 98 -10.55 -18.79 2.13
C ALA A 98 -10.52 -19.28 0.67
N MET A 99 -9.40 -19.06 -0.03
CA MET A 99 -9.21 -19.45 -1.42
C MET A 99 -8.72 -20.89 -1.61
N LEU A 100 -8.29 -21.60 -0.55
CA LEU A 100 -7.68 -22.94 -0.69
C LEU A 100 -8.57 -23.91 -1.48
N ALA A 101 -9.85 -23.99 -1.13
CA ALA A 101 -10.81 -24.90 -1.77
C ALA A 101 -11.04 -24.55 -3.26
N ASP A 102 -11.12 -23.27 -3.59
CA ASP A 102 -11.36 -22.79 -4.96
C ASP A 102 -10.24 -23.20 -5.93
N TYR A 103 -9.03 -23.39 -5.42
CA TYR A 103 -7.85 -23.79 -6.20
C TYR A 103 -7.40 -25.23 -5.96
N GLY A 104 -8.15 -26.01 -5.16
CA GLY A 104 -7.80 -27.39 -4.79
C GLY A 104 -6.54 -27.51 -3.93
N ALA A 105 -6.07 -26.43 -3.31
CA ALA A 105 -4.86 -26.39 -2.50
C ALA A 105 -5.12 -26.81 -1.05
N SER A 106 -4.13 -27.42 -0.40
CA SER A 106 -4.24 -27.92 0.97
C SER A 106 -3.45 -27.11 2.00
N PHE A 107 -2.50 -26.26 1.56
CA PHE A 107 -1.70 -25.44 2.46
C PHE A 107 -1.27 -24.09 1.85
N ILE A 108 -0.75 -23.22 2.71
CA ILE A 108 -0.32 -21.86 2.39
C ILE A 108 1.19 -21.76 2.61
N ILE A 109 1.87 -20.99 1.76
CA ILE A 109 3.30 -20.70 1.85
C ILE A 109 3.50 -19.21 2.11
N SER A 110 4.44 -18.86 2.99
CA SER A 110 4.99 -17.50 3.06
C SER A 110 6.51 -17.50 3.02
N GLY A 111 7.08 -16.44 2.44
CA GLY A 111 8.53 -16.19 2.46
C GLY A 111 9.03 -15.56 3.76
N GLU A 112 8.34 -15.76 4.88
CA GLU A 112 8.76 -15.19 6.16
C GLU A 112 9.96 -15.96 6.74
N VAL A 113 10.94 -15.23 7.27
CA VAL A 113 12.14 -15.80 7.91
C VAL A 113 12.19 -15.34 9.36
N VAL A 114 12.35 -16.28 10.30
CA VAL A 114 12.39 -15.99 11.74
C VAL A 114 13.47 -14.94 12.05
N GLY A 115 13.07 -13.85 12.68
CA GLY A 115 13.94 -12.75 13.13
C GLY A 115 14.40 -11.79 12.02
N GLN A 116 13.92 -11.93 10.77
CA GLN A 116 14.38 -11.09 9.66
C GLN A 116 13.73 -9.70 9.68
N ARG A 117 12.48 -9.57 10.18
CA ARG A 117 11.78 -8.29 10.36
C ARG A 117 11.40 -8.05 11.83
N PRO A 118 11.71 -6.86 12.39
CA PRO A 118 11.52 -6.60 13.82
C PRO A 118 10.05 -6.56 14.26
N MET A 119 9.13 -6.14 13.37
CA MET A 119 7.72 -5.97 13.72
C MET A 119 6.90 -7.24 13.53
N SER A 120 7.07 -7.96 12.41
CA SER A 120 6.18 -9.06 12.03
C SER A 120 6.81 -10.46 12.04
N GLN A 121 8.13 -10.58 12.22
CA GLN A 121 8.82 -11.86 12.08
C GLN A 121 9.65 -12.26 13.29
N ARG A 122 9.45 -11.62 14.46
CA ARG A 122 9.88 -12.24 15.73
C ARG A 122 8.98 -13.43 16.05
N ILE A 123 9.48 -14.37 16.85
CA ILE A 123 8.81 -15.67 17.06
C ILE A 123 7.39 -15.53 17.62
N ASP A 124 7.17 -14.62 18.56
CA ASP A 124 5.87 -14.30 19.13
C ASP A 124 4.95 -13.60 18.12
N ALA A 125 5.47 -12.70 17.27
CA ALA A 125 4.69 -12.12 16.19
C ALA A 125 4.23 -13.19 15.18
N LEU A 126 5.11 -14.13 14.81
CA LEU A 126 4.73 -15.25 13.94
C LEU A 126 3.63 -16.12 14.58
N ASN A 127 3.72 -16.36 15.90
CA ASN A 127 2.70 -17.11 16.64
C ASN A 127 1.35 -16.37 16.68
N ILE A 128 1.37 -15.06 16.92
CA ILE A 128 0.19 -14.18 16.86
C ILE A 128 -0.45 -14.27 15.47
N ILE A 129 0.35 -14.07 14.42
CA ILE A 129 -0.12 -14.11 13.03
C ILE A 129 -0.76 -15.46 12.71
N ILE A 130 -0.13 -16.58 13.08
CA ILE A 130 -0.68 -17.94 12.85
C ILE A 130 -2.00 -18.14 13.58
N ARG A 131 -2.06 -17.74 14.86
CA ARG A 131 -3.26 -17.88 15.70
C ARG A 131 -4.41 -17.06 15.12
N ASP A 132 -4.18 -15.78 14.87
CA ASP A 132 -5.24 -14.83 14.54
C ASP A 132 -5.67 -14.94 13.08
N SER A 133 -4.81 -15.42 12.18
CA SER A 133 -5.23 -15.82 10.84
C SER A 133 -5.92 -17.18 10.79
N GLY A 134 -5.84 -17.98 11.85
CA GLY A 134 -6.39 -19.33 11.90
C GLY A 134 -5.72 -20.29 10.93
N THR A 135 -4.42 -20.13 10.68
CA THR A 135 -3.64 -20.95 9.72
C THR A 135 -2.65 -21.90 10.40
N LYS A 136 -2.89 -22.25 11.68
CA LYS A 136 -2.10 -23.26 12.38
C LYS A 136 -2.18 -24.59 11.62
N GLY A 137 -1.05 -25.28 11.47
CA GLY A 137 -0.95 -26.54 10.73
C GLY A 137 -0.82 -26.36 9.22
N ILE A 138 -1.54 -25.41 8.62
CA ILE A 138 -1.62 -25.23 7.17
C ILE A 138 -0.70 -24.12 6.60
N LEU A 139 -0.01 -23.33 7.44
CA LEU A 139 0.96 -22.33 6.98
C LEU A 139 2.40 -22.85 7.08
N LEU A 140 3.04 -23.02 5.94
CA LEU A 140 4.45 -23.38 5.81
C LEU A 140 5.33 -22.15 5.52
N ARG A 141 6.51 -22.11 6.15
CA ARG A 141 7.55 -21.09 5.91
C ARG A 141 8.83 -21.76 5.43
N PRO A 142 8.95 -22.09 4.13
CA PRO A 142 9.98 -22.99 3.60
C PRO A 142 11.42 -22.57 3.94
N LEU A 143 11.66 -21.24 4.00
CA LEU A 143 12.98 -20.68 4.25
C LEU A 143 13.46 -20.83 5.71
N CYS A 144 12.54 -21.06 6.66
CA CYS A 144 12.88 -21.22 8.07
C CYS A 144 12.15 -22.38 8.76
N ALA A 145 11.59 -23.32 7.98
CA ALA A 145 10.75 -24.41 8.47
C ALA A 145 11.45 -25.27 9.52
N LYS A 146 12.76 -25.52 9.38
CA LYS A 146 13.56 -26.31 10.33
C LYS A 146 13.70 -25.65 11.71
N ARG A 147 13.28 -24.38 11.87
CA ARG A 147 13.26 -23.65 13.14
C ARG A 147 11.87 -23.52 13.74
N LEU A 148 10.86 -24.06 13.08
CA LEU A 148 9.47 -23.97 13.47
C LEU A 148 8.89 -25.38 13.65
N PRO A 149 7.77 -25.52 14.39
CA PRO A 149 7.00 -26.76 14.42
C PRO A 149 6.56 -27.15 13.00
N GLU A 150 6.49 -28.45 12.75
CA GLU A 150 6.05 -28.99 11.46
C GLU A 150 4.62 -28.58 11.11
N SER A 151 4.43 -28.16 9.86
CA SER A 151 3.12 -28.06 9.23
C SER A 151 2.55 -29.44 8.91
N ASP A 152 1.27 -29.52 8.59
CA ASP A 152 0.61 -30.78 8.27
C ASP A 152 1.04 -31.31 6.88
N ALA A 153 1.45 -30.41 5.99
CA ALA A 153 2.08 -30.78 4.72
C ALA A 153 3.43 -31.49 4.93
N GLU A 154 4.19 -31.09 5.96
CA GLU A 154 5.44 -31.77 6.32
C GLU A 154 5.17 -33.12 7.00
N LYS A 155 4.27 -33.17 7.99
CA LYS A 155 3.95 -34.41 8.74
C LYS A 155 3.39 -35.51 7.86
N SER A 156 2.62 -35.15 6.83
CA SER A 156 2.03 -36.11 5.90
C SER A 156 3.01 -36.63 4.85
N GLY A 157 4.22 -36.05 4.76
CA GLY A 157 5.19 -36.36 3.72
C GLY A 157 4.89 -35.72 2.36
N LEU A 158 3.83 -34.90 2.24
CA LEU A 158 3.54 -34.15 1.02
C LEU A 158 4.68 -33.18 0.69
N VAL A 159 5.26 -32.56 1.72
CA VAL A 159 6.47 -31.73 1.63
C VAL A 159 7.60 -32.42 2.39
N ASP A 160 8.70 -32.67 1.69
CA ASP A 160 9.92 -33.21 2.27
C ASP A 160 10.63 -32.12 3.08
N ARG A 161 10.57 -32.24 4.42
CA ARG A 161 11.17 -31.30 5.38
C ARG A 161 12.69 -31.21 5.24
N GLU A 162 13.37 -32.27 4.78
CA GLU A 162 14.82 -32.24 4.63
C GLU A 162 15.28 -31.30 3.52
N LYS A 163 14.43 -31.09 2.52
CA LYS A 163 14.63 -30.11 1.43
C LYS A 163 14.22 -28.68 1.80
N LEU A 164 13.82 -28.43 3.05
CA LEU A 164 13.52 -27.09 3.57
C LEU A 164 14.71 -26.49 4.32
N PHE A 165 14.63 -25.20 4.67
CA PHE A 165 15.76 -24.44 5.20
C PHE A 165 15.61 -24.04 6.67
N SER A 166 16.75 -23.63 7.25
CA SER A 166 16.89 -23.16 8.63
C SER A 166 17.36 -21.70 8.70
N MET A 167 16.99 -20.85 7.74
CA MET A 167 17.41 -19.44 7.72
C MET A 167 16.83 -18.69 8.92
N ASN A 168 17.58 -17.72 9.44
CA ASN A 168 17.14 -16.82 10.50
C ASN A 168 17.92 -15.50 10.52
N GLY A 169 17.36 -14.53 11.24
CA GLY A 169 17.96 -13.22 11.40
C GLY A 169 17.89 -12.38 10.13
N ARG A 170 18.68 -11.31 10.10
CA ARG A 170 18.62 -10.28 9.05
C ARG A 170 19.57 -10.51 7.87
N GLY A 171 20.45 -11.52 7.99
CA GLY A 171 21.38 -11.89 6.92
C GLY A 171 20.66 -12.32 5.66
N ARG A 172 21.31 -12.13 4.51
CA ARG A 172 20.77 -12.52 3.18
C ARG A 172 21.68 -13.48 2.40
N LYS A 173 22.78 -13.94 3.00
CA LYS A 173 23.78 -14.79 2.33
C LYS A 173 23.15 -16.07 1.77
N ASP A 174 22.37 -16.76 2.60
CA ASP A 174 21.74 -18.04 2.23
C ASP A 174 20.67 -17.84 1.15
N GLN A 175 19.90 -16.74 1.22
CA GLN A 175 18.93 -16.38 0.19
C GLN A 175 19.60 -16.08 -1.15
N MET A 176 20.74 -15.39 -1.14
CA MET A 176 21.49 -15.11 -2.38
C MET A 176 22.07 -16.38 -2.99
N ALA A 177 22.62 -17.28 -2.18
CA ALA A 177 23.08 -18.59 -2.65
C ALA A 177 21.92 -19.43 -3.23
N LEU A 178 20.75 -19.40 -2.59
CA LEU A 178 19.56 -20.09 -3.09
C LEU A 178 19.02 -19.45 -4.38
N ALA A 179 19.12 -18.13 -4.53
CA ALA A 179 18.77 -17.44 -5.76
C ALA A 179 19.65 -17.88 -6.94
N GLU A 180 20.96 -18.01 -6.70
CA GLU A 180 21.92 -18.52 -7.68
C GLU A 180 21.63 -19.99 -8.02
N HIS A 181 21.37 -20.83 -7.01
CA HIS A 181 20.99 -22.23 -7.22
C HIS A 181 19.74 -22.39 -8.11
N TYR A 182 18.74 -21.52 -7.94
CA TYR A 182 17.55 -21.50 -8.79
C TYR A 182 17.73 -20.73 -10.11
N GLY A 183 18.92 -20.22 -10.40
CA GLY A 183 19.22 -19.49 -11.63
C GLY A 183 18.38 -18.22 -11.81
N LEU A 184 18.08 -17.49 -10.72
CA LEU A 184 17.31 -16.24 -10.81
C LEU A 184 18.10 -15.19 -11.61
N THR A 185 17.57 -14.83 -12.79
CA THR A 185 18.16 -13.81 -13.67
C THR A 185 17.97 -12.39 -13.15
N GLU A 186 16.86 -12.14 -12.46
CA GLU A 186 16.56 -10.88 -11.80
C GLU A 186 16.37 -11.11 -10.29
N ILE A 187 17.30 -10.59 -9.49
CA ILE A 187 17.21 -10.63 -8.03
C ILE A 187 16.59 -9.31 -7.56
N PRO A 188 15.39 -9.34 -6.93
CA PRO A 188 14.78 -8.11 -6.44
C PRO A 188 15.66 -7.45 -5.38
N THR A 189 15.88 -6.15 -5.53
CA THR A 189 16.62 -5.38 -4.54
C THR A 189 15.84 -5.31 -3.22
N PRO A 190 16.54 -5.26 -2.06
CA PRO A 190 15.89 -4.99 -0.79
C PRO A 190 15.32 -3.56 -0.82
N ALA A 191 14.03 -3.42 -1.11
CA ALA A 191 13.34 -2.14 -1.06
C ALA A 191 12.12 -2.22 -0.13
N GLY A 192 11.77 -1.08 0.49
CA GLY A 192 10.49 -0.89 1.15
C GLY A 192 9.39 -1.04 0.10
N GLY A 193 8.62 -2.13 0.18
CA GLY A 193 7.57 -2.42 -0.81
C GLY A 193 6.21 -1.80 -0.47
N CYS A 194 6.04 -1.26 0.74
CA CYS A 194 4.78 -0.76 1.25
C CYS A 194 4.90 0.71 1.64
N LEU A 195 4.04 1.54 1.05
CA LEU A 195 4.02 2.98 1.25
C LEU A 195 3.74 3.36 2.72
N LEU A 196 3.05 2.51 3.48
CA LEU A 196 2.79 2.74 4.92
C LEU A 196 4.06 2.70 5.78
N THR A 197 5.17 2.20 5.24
CA THR A 197 6.48 2.15 5.90
C THR A 197 7.37 3.33 5.53
N GLU A 198 6.82 4.34 4.85
CA GLU A 198 7.55 5.52 4.38
C GLU A 198 6.95 6.80 4.97
N GLN A 199 7.79 7.67 5.50
CA GLN A 199 7.35 8.95 6.07
C GLN A 199 6.57 9.81 5.07
N PRO A 200 7.03 10.03 3.81
CA PRO A 200 6.34 10.91 2.89
C PRO A 200 4.92 10.42 2.55
N SER A 201 4.76 9.11 2.39
CA SER A 201 3.47 8.49 2.08
C SER A 201 2.54 8.52 3.31
N ALA A 202 3.06 8.21 4.50
CA ALA A 202 2.31 8.34 5.75
C ALA A 202 1.77 9.76 5.99
N LYS A 203 2.56 10.80 5.64
CA LYS A 203 2.11 12.20 5.73
C LYS A 203 0.89 12.48 4.85
N ARG A 204 0.83 11.89 3.65
CA ARG A 204 -0.28 12.09 2.71
C ARG A 204 -1.54 11.31 3.11
N PHE A 205 -1.37 10.10 3.65
CA PHE A 205 -2.49 9.25 4.02
C PHE A 205 -3.14 9.61 5.34
N PHE A 206 -2.35 10.04 6.33
CA PHE A 206 -2.86 10.20 7.69
C PHE A 206 -4.07 11.16 7.82
N PRO A 207 -4.10 12.31 7.13
CA PRO A 207 -5.26 13.21 7.16
C PRO A 207 -6.59 12.54 6.77
N LEU A 208 -6.57 11.55 5.86
CA LEU A 208 -7.79 10.83 5.46
C LEU A 208 -8.45 10.11 6.63
N PHE A 209 -7.66 9.59 7.58
CA PHE A 209 -8.19 8.94 8.79
C PHE A 209 -8.74 9.94 9.82
N MET A 210 -8.45 11.23 9.66
CA MET A 210 -8.89 12.29 10.55
C MET A 210 -10.10 13.04 10.01
N HIS A 211 -10.18 13.22 8.70
CA HIS A 211 -11.21 14.03 8.03
C HIS A 211 -12.28 13.18 7.32
N SER A 212 -12.13 11.85 7.31
CA SER A 212 -13.17 10.94 6.81
C SER A 212 -13.40 9.80 7.80
N THR A 213 -14.66 9.56 8.13
CA THR A 213 -15.07 8.39 8.93
C THR A 213 -15.12 7.11 8.11
N THR A 214 -15.26 7.23 6.79
CA THR A 214 -15.34 6.11 5.84
C THR A 214 -14.46 6.39 4.61
N PRO A 215 -13.13 6.50 4.77
CA PRO A 215 -12.25 6.71 3.64
C PRO A 215 -12.29 5.50 2.71
N ARG A 216 -12.26 5.75 1.40
CA ARG A 216 -12.33 4.72 0.35
C ARG A 216 -10.93 4.42 -0.20
N PRO A 217 -10.69 3.25 -0.81
CA PRO A 217 -9.44 2.96 -1.50
C PRO A 217 -8.98 4.05 -2.47
N THR A 218 -9.89 4.56 -3.29
CA THR A 218 -9.63 5.63 -4.27
C THR A 218 -9.14 6.93 -3.61
N ASP A 219 -9.46 7.16 -2.34
CA ASP A 219 -8.96 8.33 -1.61
C ASP A 219 -7.46 8.17 -1.30
N PHE A 220 -7.00 6.96 -1.02
CA PHE A 220 -5.57 6.69 -0.85
C PHE A 220 -4.83 6.67 -2.19
N ASP A 221 -5.48 6.20 -3.26
CA ASP A 221 -4.92 6.28 -4.62
C ASP A 221 -4.73 7.74 -5.06
N LEU A 222 -5.73 8.60 -4.85
CA LEU A 222 -5.60 10.05 -5.11
C LEU A 222 -4.50 10.69 -4.23
N ALA A 223 -4.39 10.30 -2.96
CA ALA A 223 -3.36 10.80 -2.05
C ALA A 223 -1.93 10.41 -2.45
N ASN A 224 -1.76 9.46 -3.37
CA ASN A 224 -0.45 9.10 -3.93
C ASN A 224 0.01 9.98 -5.08
N ILE A 225 -0.87 10.83 -5.63
CA ILE A 225 -0.61 11.57 -6.86
C ILE A 225 -0.29 13.04 -6.54
N GLY A 226 0.77 13.60 -7.11
CA GLY A 226 1.04 15.03 -6.95
C GLY A 226 1.29 15.50 -5.51
N ARG A 227 0.92 16.75 -5.24
CA ARG A 227 0.97 17.42 -3.93
C ARG A 227 -0.38 17.34 -3.26
N GLN A 228 -0.39 17.29 -1.93
CA GLN A 228 -1.59 17.09 -1.12
C GLN A 228 -1.76 18.26 -0.16
N PHE A 229 -2.81 19.05 -0.36
CA PHE A 229 -3.12 20.23 0.46
C PHE A 229 -4.42 20.07 1.20
N TRP A 230 -4.42 20.49 2.46
CA TRP A 230 -5.55 20.42 3.36
C TRP A 230 -5.85 21.79 3.93
N ALA A 231 -7.13 22.07 4.16
CA ALA A 231 -7.59 23.25 4.87
C ALA A 231 -8.94 23.01 5.55
N GLY A 232 -8.91 22.75 6.86
CA GLY A 232 -10.06 22.16 7.56
C GLY A 232 -10.40 20.81 6.91
N ASP A 233 -11.67 20.61 6.55
CA ASP A 233 -12.14 19.38 5.89
C ASP A 233 -12.00 19.42 4.36
N HIS A 234 -11.43 20.49 3.80
CA HIS A 234 -11.18 20.60 2.37
C HIS A 234 -9.86 19.95 2.01
N TRP A 235 -9.88 19.15 0.95
CA TRP A 235 -8.72 18.46 0.42
C TRP A 235 -8.55 18.75 -1.08
N LEU A 236 -7.32 19.15 -1.46
CA LEU A 236 -6.95 19.49 -2.82
C LEU A 236 -5.63 18.80 -3.21
N ALA A 237 -5.70 17.92 -4.21
CA ALA A 237 -4.54 17.31 -4.86
C ALA A 237 -4.11 18.13 -6.08
N ILE A 238 -2.80 18.37 -6.26
CA ILE A 238 -2.26 19.21 -7.34
C ILE A 238 -1.11 18.51 -8.05
N GLY A 239 -1.21 18.37 -9.38
CA GLY A 239 -0.17 17.73 -10.19
C GLY A 239 1.14 18.51 -10.20
N ARG A 240 2.29 17.81 -10.13
CA ARG A 240 3.62 18.45 -10.22
C ARG A 240 4.17 18.46 -11.64
N ASN A 241 3.67 17.56 -12.48
CA ASN A 241 4.11 17.34 -13.86
C ASN A 241 2.96 16.71 -14.67
N GLN A 242 3.20 16.49 -15.96
CA GLN A 242 2.20 15.93 -16.86
C GLN A 242 1.75 14.51 -16.46
N ALA A 243 2.65 13.68 -15.93
CA ALA A 243 2.29 12.33 -15.49
C ALA A 243 1.35 12.36 -14.29
N ASP A 244 1.59 13.25 -13.30
CA ASP A 244 0.66 13.48 -12.21
C ASP A 244 -0.69 14.00 -12.73
N ASN A 245 -0.69 14.96 -13.68
CA ASN A 245 -1.93 15.51 -14.25
C ASN A 245 -2.80 14.41 -14.90
N THR A 246 -2.18 13.55 -15.72
CA THR A 246 -2.88 12.42 -16.35
C THR A 246 -3.37 11.40 -15.32
N ALA A 247 -2.60 11.16 -14.25
CA ALA A 247 -3.03 10.28 -13.18
C ALA A 247 -4.20 10.89 -12.38
N LEU A 248 -4.16 12.19 -12.07
CA LEU A 248 -5.25 12.91 -11.40
C LEU A 248 -6.54 12.89 -12.22
N GLU A 249 -6.45 13.10 -13.53
CA GLU A 249 -7.61 13.07 -14.42
C GLU A 249 -8.28 11.69 -14.45
N ARG A 250 -7.48 10.62 -14.43
CA ARG A 250 -7.99 9.24 -14.36
C ARG A 250 -8.61 8.91 -12.99
N GLU A 251 -8.05 9.45 -11.91
CA GLU A 251 -8.46 9.15 -10.54
C GLU A 251 -9.64 10.01 -10.06
N ALA A 252 -9.93 11.11 -10.76
CA ALA A 252 -11.04 11.98 -10.44
C ALA A 252 -12.38 11.25 -10.62
N GLY A 253 -13.19 11.25 -9.56
CA GLY A 253 -14.54 10.72 -9.56
C GLY A 253 -15.57 11.74 -10.09
N PRO A 254 -16.82 11.31 -10.31
CA PRO A 254 -17.89 12.17 -10.84
C PRO A 254 -18.27 13.33 -9.90
N ASP A 255 -18.06 13.16 -8.59
CA ASP A 255 -18.39 14.18 -7.59
C ASP A 255 -17.22 15.13 -7.27
N ASP A 256 -16.02 14.81 -7.76
CA ASP A 256 -14.83 15.61 -7.53
C ASP A 256 -14.88 16.92 -8.33
N LEU A 257 -14.18 17.94 -7.83
CA LEU A 257 -13.99 19.19 -8.56
C LEU A 257 -12.64 19.17 -9.28
N LEU A 258 -12.64 19.38 -10.60
CA LEU A 258 -11.40 19.46 -11.38
C LEU A 258 -11.12 20.91 -11.76
N PHE A 259 -9.96 21.40 -11.37
CA PHE A 259 -9.53 22.77 -11.55
C PHE A 259 -8.42 22.85 -12.59
N LYS A 260 -8.59 23.72 -13.59
CA LYS A 260 -7.58 23.97 -14.62
C LYS A 260 -7.55 25.44 -14.99
N VAL A 261 -6.36 26.05 -14.98
CA VAL A 261 -6.21 27.42 -15.49
C VAL A 261 -6.47 27.42 -16.99
N ARG A 262 -7.42 28.23 -17.45
CA ARG A 262 -7.80 28.29 -18.86
C ARG A 262 -6.65 28.83 -19.71
N ASP A 263 -6.50 28.28 -20.91
CA ASP A 263 -5.54 28.70 -21.96
C ASP A 263 -4.05 28.67 -21.56
N LEU A 264 -3.72 28.18 -20.36
CA LEU A 264 -2.34 28.10 -19.88
C LEU A 264 -1.95 26.66 -19.55
N PRO A 265 -0.81 26.15 -20.05
CA PRO A 265 -0.28 24.87 -19.60
C PRO A 265 0.08 25.00 -18.13
N GLY A 266 -0.25 23.97 -17.34
CA GLY A 266 -0.07 24.04 -15.90
C GLY A 266 -0.60 22.80 -15.17
N PRO A 267 -0.64 22.88 -13.84
CA PRO A 267 -1.13 21.78 -13.01
C PRO A 267 -2.64 21.59 -13.17
N LEU A 268 -3.06 20.33 -13.10
CA LEU A 268 -4.44 19.96 -12.82
C LEU A 268 -4.62 19.88 -11.29
N GLY A 269 -5.70 20.46 -10.79
CA GLY A 269 -6.14 20.30 -9.40
C GLY A 269 -7.35 19.40 -9.32
N VAL A 270 -7.39 18.50 -8.34
CA VAL A 270 -8.58 17.68 -8.02
C VAL A 270 -8.91 17.92 -6.55
N ALA A 271 -10.11 18.43 -6.29
CA ALA A 271 -10.63 18.48 -4.93
C ALA A 271 -11.68 17.39 -4.72
N ARG A 272 -11.46 16.58 -3.69
CA ARG A 272 -12.38 15.50 -3.34
C ARG A 272 -13.37 15.98 -2.28
N LYS A 273 -14.65 15.81 -2.57
CA LYS A 273 -15.73 16.15 -1.64
C LYS A 273 -15.87 15.06 -0.59
N LEU A 274 -15.06 15.15 0.47
CA LEU A 274 -15.19 14.25 1.62
C LEU A 274 -16.52 14.49 2.36
N PRO A 275 -17.09 13.47 3.02
CA PRO A 275 -18.30 13.64 3.81
C PRO A 275 -18.16 14.79 4.83
N GLY A 276 -19.09 15.74 4.79
CA GLY A 276 -19.09 16.91 5.68
C GLY A 276 -18.35 18.14 5.16
N ALA A 277 -17.54 18.03 4.11
CA ALA A 277 -16.86 19.17 3.50
C ALA A 277 -17.81 19.97 2.59
N VAL A 278 -18.02 21.25 2.89
CA VAL A 278 -18.90 22.15 2.13
C VAL A 278 -18.08 22.96 1.12
N TRP A 279 -18.26 22.68 -0.17
CA TRP A 279 -17.62 23.41 -1.26
C TRP A 279 -18.52 24.53 -1.81
N ASP A 280 -18.65 25.61 -1.05
CA ASP A 280 -19.35 26.82 -1.50
C ASP A 280 -18.51 27.63 -2.51
N ASP A 281 -19.10 28.68 -3.08
CA ASP A 281 -18.46 29.55 -4.07
C ASP A 281 -17.14 30.15 -3.55
N GLY A 282 -17.07 30.44 -2.25
CA GLY A 282 -15.88 30.96 -1.58
C GLY A 282 -14.76 29.93 -1.51
N ALA A 283 -15.07 28.69 -1.12
CA ALA A 283 -14.13 27.59 -1.06
C ALA A 283 -13.60 27.22 -2.45
N VAL A 284 -14.48 27.18 -3.45
CA VAL A 284 -14.10 26.94 -4.86
C VAL A 284 -13.18 28.03 -5.37
N ALA A 285 -13.51 29.31 -5.13
CA ALA A 285 -12.65 30.43 -5.52
C ALA A 285 -11.30 30.40 -4.80
N ALA A 286 -11.27 30.07 -3.51
CA ALA A 286 -10.02 29.93 -2.75
C ALA A 286 -9.14 28.81 -3.30
N ALA A 287 -9.69 27.63 -3.58
CA ALA A 287 -8.95 26.52 -4.18
C ALA A 287 -8.42 26.86 -5.58
N ALA A 288 -9.24 27.53 -6.41
CA ALA A 288 -8.84 27.97 -7.74
C ALA A 288 -7.68 28.97 -7.70
N ALA A 289 -7.74 29.96 -6.79
CA ALA A 289 -6.67 30.93 -6.60
C ALA A 289 -5.37 30.25 -6.14
N PHE A 290 -5.49 29.28 -5.22
CA PHE A 290 -4.37 28.50 -4.73
C PHE A 290 -3.73 27.63 -5.81
N LEU A 291 -4.53 26.90 -6.60
CA LEU A 291 -4.04 26.14 -7.75
C LEU A 291 -3.33 27.05 -8.74
N ALA A 292 -3.95 28.17 -9.13
CA ALA A 292 -3.40 29.07 -10.14
C ALA A 292 -2.02 29.62 -9.72
N SER A 293 -1.75 29.73 -8.42
CA SER A 293 -0.44 30.16 -7.90
C SER A 293 0.71 29.15 -8.15
N PHE A 294 0.40 27.92 -8.56
CA PHE A 294 1.38 26.94 -9.06
C PHE A 294 1.66 27.07 -10.55
N ASN A 295 0.90 27.89 -11.29
CA ASN A 295 1.17 28.15 -12.69
C ASN A 295 2.02 29.43 -12.82
N PRO A 296 3.30 29.34 -13.23
CA PRO A 296 4.17 30.52 -13.32
C PRO A 296 3.64 31.59 -14.28
N LYS A 297 2.99 31.19 -15.38
CA LYS A 297 2.42 32.13 -16.36
C LYS A 297 1.20 32.85 -15.78
N ALA A 298 0.35 32.14 -15.04
CA ALA A 298 -0.78 32.75 -14.36
C ALA A 298 -0.31 33.74 -13.28
N ARG A 299 0.70 33.36 -12.47
CA ARG A 299 1.23 34.25 -11.43
C ARG A 299 1.84 35.54 -12.01
N ASN A 300 2.40 35.46 -13.20
CA ASN A 300 3.01 36.60 -13.88
C ASN A 300 2.01 37.41 -14.72
N SER A 301 0.72 37.06 -14.75
CA SER A 301 -0.28 37.90 -15.40
C SER A 301 -0.65 39.07 -14.49
N ASP A 302 -0.77 40.28 -15.04
CA ASP A 302 -1.10 41.49 -14.28
C ASP A 302 -2.53 41.49 -13.69
N GLY A 303 -3.37 40.56 -14.13
CA GLY A 303 -4.80 40.47 -13.81
C GLY A 303 -5.24 39.15 -13.18
N PRO A 304 -6.53 39.02 -12.85
CA PRO A 304 -7.11 37.73 -12.51
C PRO A 304 -7.10 36.79 -13.72
N VAL A 305 -7.03 35.49 -13.45
CA VAL A 305 -7.10 34.42 -14.45
C VAL A 305 -8.42 33.67 -14.34
N ARG A 306 -8.88 33.14 -15.46
CA ARG A 306 -10.02 32.23 -15.49
C ARG A 306 -9.54 30.81 -15.16
N VAL A 307 -10.17 30.20 -14.16
CA VAL A 307 -9.96 28.79 -13.81
C VAL A 307 -11.26 28.06 -14.11
N ASP A 308 -11.19 27.11 -15.03
CA ASP A 308 -12.32 26.21 -15.30
C ASP A 308 -12.41 25.18 -14.17
N VAL A 309 -13.63 24.95 -13.69
CA VAL A 309 -13.93 24.08 -12.55
C VAL A 309 -15.03 23.09 -12.96
N ALA A 310 -14.64 21.89 -13.38
CA ALA A 310 -15.61 20.83 -13.63
C ALA A 310 -16.24 20.36 -12.31
N GLY A 311 -17.53 20.01 -12.33
CA GLY A 311 -18.29 19.62 -11.12
C GLY A 311 -18.80 20.79 -10.27
N TYR A 312 -18.52 22.04 -10.67
CA TYR A 312 -19.04 23.26 -10.06
C TYR A 312 -20.14 23.88 -10.94
N PRO A 313 -21.33 24.25 -10.40
CA PRO A 313 -22.44 24.78 -11.19
C PRO A 313 -22.10 26.01 -12.06
N GLY A 314 -21.21 26.89 -11.60
CA GLY A 314 -20.78 28.07 -12.37
C GLY A 314 -19.79 27.74 -13.51
N GLY A 315 -19.27 26.51 -13.56
CA GLY A 315 -18.32 25.99 -14.57
C GLY A 315 -16.92 26.61 -14.56
N HIS A 316 -16.76 27.81 -13.98
CA HIS A 316 -15.49 28.50 -13.85
C HIS A 316 -15.55 29.59 -12.76
N VAL A 317 -14.37 30.07 -12.36
CA VAL A 317 -14.19 31.23 -11.49
C VAL A 317 -13.09 32.14 -12.03
N ILE A 318 -13.15 33.43 -11.69
CA ILE A 318 -12.14 34.44 -12.05
C ILE A 318 -11.42 34.85 -10.77
N VAL A 319 -10.13 34.54 -10.67
CA VAL A 319 -9.37 34.66 -9.42
C VAL A 319 -7.98 35.22 -9.67
N ARG A 320 -7.44 35.96 -8.69
CA ARG A 320 -6.02 36.32 -8.69
C ARG A 320 -5.21 35.15 -8.11
N PRO A 321 -4.17 34.64 -8.79
CA PRO A 321 -3.32 33.58 -8.26
C PRO A 321 -2.71 33.99 -6.92
N SER A 322 -2.95 33.20 -5.87
CA SER A 322 -2.44 33.51 -4.52
C SER A 322 -2.17 32.25 -3.71
N ARG A 323 -1.09 32.28 -2.91
CA ARG A 323 -0.81 31.28 -1.87
C ARG A 323 -1.57 31.54 -0.59
N GLN A 324 -1.95 32.79 -0.37
CA GLN A 324 -2.70 33.25 0.80
C GLN A 324 -4.14 33.47 0.34
N THR A 325 -5.00 32.53 0.68
CA THR A 325 -6.42 32.53 0.31
C THR A 325 -7.28 32.62 1.56
N ALA A 326 -8.58 32.88 1.40
CA ALA A 326 -9.51 32.94 2.53
C ALA A 326 -9.51 31.65 3.37
N ILE A 327 -9.17 30.53 2.74
CA ILE A 327 -8.99 29.23 3.38
C ILE A 327 -7.48 28.87 3.37
N PRO A 328 -6.85 28.53 4.52
CA PRO A 328 -5.40 28.34 4.61
C PRO A 328 -4.97 26.93 4.17
N TRP A 329 -4.59 26.80 2.90
CA TRP A 329 -4.07 25.55 2.35
C TRP A 329 -2.66 25.22 2.82
N GLN A 330 -2.48 24.03 3.39
CA GLN A 330 -1.17 23.56 3.87
C GLN A 330 -0.92 22.09 3.52
N GLU A 331 0.35 21.75 3.29
CA GLU A 331 0.73 20.33 3.25
C GLU A 331 0.74 19.79 4.69
N PRO A 332 0.31 18.55 4.93
CA PRO A 332 0.44 17.93 6.24
C PRO A 332 1.90 17.92 6.69
N THR A 333 2.16 18.22 7.96
CA THR A 333 3.50 18.12 8.53
C THR A 333 3.71 16.76 9.21
N TRP A 334 4.96 16.34 9.36
CA TRP A 334 5.23 15.07 10.05
C TRP A 334 4.95 15.16 11.55
N GLU A 335 5.18 16.31 12.17
CA GLU A 335 4.93 16.52 13.60
C GLU A 335 3.44 16.40 13.92
N GLU A 336 2.56 17.01 13.12
CA GLU A 336 1.11 16.85 13.28
C GLU A 336 0.67 15.38 13.16
N VAL A 337 1.25 14.65 12.21
CA VAL A 337 0.94 13.23 12.01
C VAL A 337 1.42 12.40 13.20
N LYS A 338 2.63 12.65 13.69
CA LYS A 338 3.20 11.93 14.85
C LYS A 338 2.36 12.15 16.11
N GLU A 339 1.93 13.38 16.36
CA GLU A 339 1.09 13.74 17.50
C GLU A 339 -0.30 13.09 17.41
N LYS A 340 -1.03 13.34 16.32
CA LYS A 340 -2.40 12.85 16.14
C LYS A 340 -2.48 11.33 16.00
N LYS A 341 -1.46 10.69 15.42
CA LYS A 341 -1.42 9.22 15.30
C LYS A 341 -1.49 8.54 16.68
N ARG A 342 -0.80 9.08 17.69
CA ARG A 342 -0.82 8.53 19.06
C ARG A 342 -2.19 8.67 19.73
N LEU A 343 -2.97 9.68 19.34
CA LEU A 343 -4.33 9.88 19.81
C LEU A 343 -5.33 8.95 19.10
N ARG A 344 -5.07 8.64 17.82
CA ARG A 344 -5.99 7.86 16.97
C ARG A 344 -5.78 6.35 17.02
N PHE A 345 -4.53 5.90 17.17
CA PHE A 345 -4.13 4.50 16.98
C PHE A 345 -3.23 3.98 18.10
N THR A 346 -3.40 2.71 18.43
CA THR A 346 -2.45 1.95 19.26
C THR A 346 -1.09 1.83 18.56
N ILE A 347 0.00 2.05 19.30
CA ILE A 347 1.38 1.99 18.79
C ILE A 347 2.10 0.81 19.44
N CYS A 348 2.78 0.00 18.63
CA CYS A 348 3.52 -1.16 19.12
C CYS A 348 5.03 -0.92 19.17
N GLY A 349 5.63 -1.28 20.32
CA GLY A 349 7.04 -1.11 20.62
C GLY A 349 7.36 0.32 21.03
N ASP A 350 8.18 0.49 22.06
CA ASP A 350 8.65 1.77 22.58
C ASP A 350 8.94 2.74 21.44
N GLY A 351 8.38 3.95 21.52
CA GLY A 351 8.71 5.07 20.62
C GLY A 351 10.19 5.48 20.62
N ARG A 352 11.11 4.64 21.11
CA ARG A 352 12.56 4.75 21.07
C ARG A 352 13.09 4.23 19.73
N GLY A 353 12.71 4.97 18.70
CA GLY A 353 13.38 5.00 17.42
C GLY A 353 13.30 6.44 16.92
N ASP A 354 13.63 7.38 17.82
CA ASP A 354 13.77 8.81 17.57
C ASP A 354 14.98 9.05 16.63
N GLY A 355 14.81 9.93 15.64
CA GLY A 355 15.82 10.24 14.62
C GLY A 355 15.27 10.22 13.21
#